data_AF-A0A7Z1A4M1-F1
#
_entry.id   AF-A0A7Z1A4M1-F1
#
_cell.length_a   1.000
_cell.length_b   1.000
_cell.length_c   1.000
_cell.angle_alpha   90.00
_cell.angle_beta   90.00
_cell.angle_gamma   90.00
#
_symmetry.space_group_name_H-M   'P 1'
#
loop_
_entity.id
_entity.type
_entity.pdbx_description
1 polymer ?
#
loop_
_entity_poly.entity_id
_entity_poly.type
_entity_poly.pdbx_seq_one_letter_code
_entity_poly.pdbx_strand_id
1 'polypeptide(L)'
;MKVRVLKLTLHGRLVGYLAGFDNGKNVLTFAREFIMDDNRPTLSLTTRPDFPYANKRLSGQWVNRQRLNPLLSNLLPEESLRLLLAQGLKIHQDNEFELLSYLGHDLPGALVAESLESDAVPSYIFDSANIGHATTVTLPPHYPHFSLAGVQMKLSMKQQSGRFTLPNPNKDSELGDWIIKTPSVVHQSVAENEYSMMKLAQMVGVDIPDIKLVRLDKLDNLPILNLPNEPYAYAIRRFDREKQGENASLKRIHSEDFTQILGKYAYEKYTGGNYQQIAKILYQ
;
A
#
# COMPACT_ATOMS: atom_id res chain seq x y z
N MET A 1 7.46 25.73 -12.07
CA MET A 1 6.77 24.42 -12.14
C MET A 1 6.61 23.98 -10.70
N LYS A 2 5.38 23.71 -10.22
CA LYS A 2 5.20 23.35 -8.82
C LYS A 2 5.54 21.87 -8.64
N VAL A 3 6.43 21.58 -7.70
CA VAL A 3 6.77 20.21 -7.30
C VAL A 3 6.32 19.97 -5.86
N ARG A 4 5.80 18.78 -5.58
CA ARG A 4 5.61 18.28 -4.20
C ARG A 4 6.46 17.04 -3.98
N VAL A 5 6.87 16.82 -2.74
CA VAL A 5 7.82 15.77 -2.41
C VAL A 5 7.28 14.90 -1.28
N LEU A 6 7.30 13.60 -1.48
CA LEU A 6 7.07 12.60 -0.43
C LEU A 6 8.41 12.04 0.04
N LYS A 7 8.62 12.04 1.35
CA LYS A 7 9.65 11.24 2.02
C LYS A 7 9.21 9.80 2.07
N LEU A 8 10.05 8.87 1.62
CA LEU A 8 9.81 7.44 1.72
C LEU A 8 10.66 6.86 2.84
N THR A 9 10.03 6.20 3.82
CA THR A 9 10.75 5.49 4.88
C THR A 9 10.33 4.03 4.97
N LEU A 10 11.27 3.17 5.36
CA LEU A 10 11.06 1.75 5.56
C LEU A 10 11.59 1.36 6.94
N HIS A 11 10.71 0.89 7.83
CA HIS A 11 11.01 0.67 9.25
C HIS A 11 11.65 1.91 9.91
N GLY A 12 11.17 3.11 9.57
CA GLY A 12 11.71 4.39 10.07
C GLY A 12 13.03 4.84 9.44
N ARG A 13 13.65 4.00 8.59
CA ARG A 13 14.89 4.35 7.88
C ARG A 13 14.55 5.05 6.56
N LEU A 14 15.24 6.16 6.27
CA LEU A 14 15.03 6.88 5.02
C LEU A 14 15.42 6.00 3.82
N VAL A 15 14.51 5.86 2.86
CA VAL A 15 14.74 5.19 1.58
C VAL A 15 15.10 6.22 0.50
N GLY A 16 14.35 7.31 0.45
CA GLY A 16 14.50 8.33 -0.58
C GLY A 16 13.33 9.30 -0.65
N TYR A 17 13.23 9.99 -1.77
CA TYR A 17 12.26 11.04 -2.01
C TYR A 17 11.57 10.82 -3.36
N LEU A 18 10.25 10.90 -3.36
CA LEU A 18 9.44 10.88 -4.57
C LEU A 18 8.92 12.29 -4.83
N ALA A 19 9.26 12.85 -5.99
CA ALA A 19 8.75 14.14 -6.42
C ALA A 19 7.68 14.00 -7.49
N GLY A 20 6.54 14.66 -7.27
CA GLY A 20 5.42 14.75 -8.19
C GLY A 20 5.29 16.16 -8.74
N PHE A 21 5.32 16.26 -10.07
CA PHE A 21 5.18 17.52 -10.79
C PHE A 21 3.74 17.72 -11.27
N ASP A 22 3.30 18.98 -11.33
CA ASP A 22 1.98 19.37 -11.86
C ASP A 22 1.68 18.84 -13.27
N ASN A 23 2.70 18.61 -14.10
CA ASN A 23 2.58 18.03 -15.44
C ASN A 23 2.48 16.49 -15.47
N GLY A 24 2.37 15.86 -14.30
CA GLY A 24 2.28 14.40 -14.14
C GLY A 24 3.62 13.66 -14.23
N LYS A 25 4.77 14.34 -14.30
CA LYS A 25 6.07 13.68 -14.14
C LYS A 25 6.24 13.25 -12.68
N ASN A 26 6.76 12.05 -12.47
CA ASN A 26 7.12 11.50 -11.16
C ASN A 26 8.59 11.10 -11.16
N VAL A 27 9.35 11.47 -10.12
CA VAL A 27 10.78 11.18 -10.00
C VAL A 27 11.09 10.63 -8.62
N LEU A 28 11.47 9.35 -8.54
CA LEU A 28 12.00 8.75 -7.32
C LEU A 28 13.53 8.86 -7.32
N THR A 29 14.06 9.41 -6.23
CA THR A 29 15.50 9.52 -5.97
C THR A 29 15.82 8.85 -4.64
N PHE A 30 16.72 7.86 -4.63
CA PHE A 30 17.14 7.19 -3.41
C PHE A 30 18.11 8.06 -2.60
N ALA A 31 17.98 8.00 -1.27
CA ALA A 31 18.85 8.73 -0.36
C ALA A 31 20.26 8.13 -0.38
N ARG A 32 21.29 8.98 -0.34
CA ARG A 32 22.69 8.51 -0.38
C ARG A 32 23.00 7.59 0.80
N GLU A 33 22.50 7.90 2.00
CA GLU A 33 22.66 7.04 3.17
C GLU A 33 22.00 5.66 3.01
N PHE A 34 20.92 5.55 2.23
CA PHE A 34 20.29 4.27 1.93
C PHE A 34 21.14 3.47 0.95
N ILE A 35 21.65 4.11 -0.11
CA ILE A 35 22.49 3.45 -1.13
C ILE A 35 23.81 2.95 -0.52
N MET A 36 24.41 3.73 0.37
CA MET A 36 25.73 3.44 0.94
C MET A 36 25.69 2.48 2.15
N ASP A 37 24.50 2.15 2.66
CA ASP A 37 24.39 1.21 3.78
C ASP A 37 24.24 -0.23 3.29
N ASP A 38 25.27 -1.04 3.55
CA ASP A 38 25.26 -2.48 3.28
C ASP A 38 24.24 -3.25 4.14
N ASN A 39 23.80 -2.66 5.26
CA ASN A 39 22.77 -3.21 6.15
C ASN A 39 21.39 -2.56 5.93
N ARG A 40 21.17 -1.90 4.78
CA ARG A 40 19.88 -1.26 4.50
C ARG A 40 18.75 -2.28 4.51
N PRO A 41 17.54 -1.90 4.97
CA PRO A 41 16.40 -2.79 4.90
C PRO A 41 16.08 -3.09 3.43
N THR A 42 15.66 -4.33 3.15
CA THR A 42 15.29 -4.75 1.80
C THR A 42 13.97 -4.08 1.40
N LEU A 43 14.04 -3.10 0.49
CA LEU A 43 12.87 -2.44 -0.09
C LEU A 43 12.19 -3.29 -1.17
N SER A 44 13.01 -4.04 -1.91
CA SER A 44 12.59 -5.00 -2.92
C SER A 44 13.76 -5.94 -3.15
N LEU A 45 13.48 -7.18 -3.51
CA LEU A 45 14.46 -8.18 -3.92
C LEU A 45 15.44 -7.59 -4.95
N THR A 46 14.94 -6.79 -5.89
CA THR A 46 15.74 -6.17 -6.96
C THR A 46 16.68 -5.05 -6.50
N THR A 47 16.55 -4.62 -5.25
CA THR A 47 17.34 -3.54 -4.62
C THR A 47 18.15 -4.00 -3.41
N ARG A 48 18.03 -5.29 -3.03
CA ARG A 48 18.80 -5.92 -1.96
C ARG A 48 20.30 -5.81 -2.26
N PRO A 49 21.18 -5.53 -1.27
CA PRO A 49 22.61 -5.28 -1.52
C PRO A 49 23.34 -6.35 -2.35
N ASP A 50 22.99 -7.62 -2.15
CA ASP A 50 23.54 -8.79 -2.87
C ASP A 50 22.87 -9.06 -4.22
N PHE A 51 21.80 -8.34 -4.57
CA PHE A 51 21.10 -8.54 -5.84
C PHE A 51 21.91 -7.94 -7.01
N PRO A 52 22.02 -8.64 -8.16
CA PRO A 52 22.78 -8.14 -9.30
C PRO A 52 22.37 -6.73 -9.74
N TYR A 53 23.36 -5.85 -9.82
CA TYR A 53 23.21 -4.45 -10.22
C TYR A 53 22.33 -3.59 -9.29
N ALA A 54 22.06 -4.02 -8.05
CA ALA A 54 21.24 -3.26 -7.10
C ALA A 54 21.73 -1.82 -6.90
N ASN A 55 23.03 -1.62 -6.64
CA ASN A 55 23.58 -0.27 -6.45
C ASN A 55 23.44 0.58 -7.72
N LYS A 56 23.66 0.00 -8.91
CA LYS A 56 23.44 0.69 -10.19
C LYS A 56 21.98 1.11 -10.37
N ARG A 57 21.02 0.26 -9.98
CA ARG A 57 19.59 0.58 -10.02
C ARG A 57 19.24 1.74 -9.08
N LEU A 58 19.81 1.74 -7.88
CA LEU A 58 19.55 2.76 -6.86
C LEU A 58 20.25 4.10 -7.12
N SER A 59 21.40 4.10 -7.81
CA SER A 59 22.13 5.34 -8.14
C SER A 59 21.43 6.22 -9.18
N GLY A 60 20.51 5.66 -9.98
CA GLY A 60 19.74 6.39 -10.98
C GLY A 60 18.43 6.95 -10.44
N GLN A 61 17.94 8.04 -11.04
CA GLN A 61 16.56 8.49 -10.82
C GLN A 61 15.58 7.59 -11.57
N TRP A 62 14.49 7.20 -10.92
CA TRP A 62 13.41 6.46 -11.56
C TRP A 62 12.33 7.45 -11.98
N VAL A 63 12.16 7.64 -13.29
CA VAL A 63 11.26 8.63 -13.87
C VAL A 63 10.07 7.95 -14.53
N ASN A 64 8.87 8.32 -14.11
CA ASN A 64 7.61 7.84 -14.68
C ASN A 64 6.69 9.03 -15.02
N ARG A 65 5.66 8.81 -15.83
CA ARG A 65 4.65 9.82 -16.17
C ARG A 65 3.25 9.30 -15.82
N GLN A 66 2.44 10.18 -15.23
CA GLN A 66 1.13 9.93 -14.64
C GLN A 66 1.21 8.92 -13.48
N ARG A 67 1.54 7.67 -13.79
CA ARG A 67 1.73 6.58 -12.84
C ARG A 67 3.09 6.64 -12.15
N LEU A 68 3.20 5.94 -11.04
CA LEU A 68 4.46 5.72 -10.33
C LEU A 68 5.24 4.54 -10.92
N ASN A 69 6.47 4.35 -10.47
CA ASN A 69 7.20 3.12 -10.75
C ASN A 69 6.40 1.91 -10.23
N PRO A 70 6.38 0.75 -10.92
CA PRO A 70 5.66 -0.45 -10.50
C PRO A 70 5.84 -0.84 -9.04
N LEU A 71 7.03 -0.63 -8.47
CA LEU A 71 7.30 -0.87 -7.05
C LEU A 71 6.33 -0.12 -6.13
N LEU A 72 6.00 1.14 -6.45
CA LEU A 72 5.08 1.98 -5.68
C LEU A 72 3.65 1.92 -6.22
N SER A 73 3.48 1.80 -7.54
CA SER A 73 2.16 1.75 -8.20
C SER A 73 1.33 0.56 -7.70
N ASN A 74 1.97 -0.60 -7.51
CA ASN A 74 1.30 -1.81 -6.99
C ASN A 74 0.98 -1.75 -5.49
N LEU A 75 1.45 -0.73 -4.76
CA LEU A 75 1.00 -0.50 -3.39
C LEU A 75 -0.36 0.18 -3.36
N LEU A 76 -0.80 0.83 -4.44
CA LEU A 76 -2.04 1.61 -4.53
C LEU A 76 -3.27 0.73 -4.79
N PRO A 77 -4.49 1.21 -4.48
CA PRO A 77 -5.70 0.44 -4.75
C PRO A 77 -5.92 0.24 -6.26
N GLU A 78 -6.65 -0.80 -6.62
CA GLU A 78 -7.15 -1.05 -7.98
C GLU A 78 -8.67 -0.75 -8.06
N GLU A 79 -9.17 -0.60 -9.28
CA GLU A 79 -10.61 -0.59 -9.62
C GLU A 79 -11.49 0.30 -8.72
N SER A 80 -12.49 -0.27 -8.05
CA SER A 80 -13.55 0.48 -7.37
C SER A 80 -13.04 1.38 -6.24
N LEU A 81 -12.05 0.91 -5.46
CA LEU A 81 -11.49 1.72 -4.39
C LEU A 81 -10.64 2.87 -4.95
N ARG A 82 -9.89 2.62 -6.02
CA ARG A 82 -9.14 3.67 -6.72
C ARG A 82 -10.08 4.75 -7.27
N LEU A 83 -11.17 4.34 -7.92
CA LEU A 83 -12.18 5.25 -8.47
C LEU A 83 -12.85 6.09 -7.37
N LEU A 84 -13.23 5.48 -6.26
CA LEU A 84 -13.82 6.17 -5.10
C LEU A 84 -12.88 7.26 -4.57
N LEU A 85 -11.59 6.93 -4.39
CA LEU A 85 -10.59 7.86 -3.89
C LEU A 85 -10.28 8.97 -4.90
N ALA A 86 -10.14 8.62 -6.18
CA ALA A 86 -9.90 9.61 -7.24
C ALA A 86 -11.06 10.62 -7.34
N GLN A 87 -12.31 10.16 -7.22
CA GLN A 87 -13.49 11.02 -7.17
C GLN A 87 -13.48 11.92 -5.93
N GLY A 88 -13.20 11.36 -4.75
CA GLY A 88 -13.12 12.13 -3.50
C GLY A 88 -12.05 13.21 -3.54
N LEU A 89 -10.86 12.88 -4.04
CA LEU A 89 -9.73 13.79 -4.19
C LEU A 89 -9.85 14.74 -5.41
N LYS A 90 -10.85 14.51 -6.29
CA LYS A 90 -11.06 15.26 -7.54
C LYS A 90 -9.84 15.21 -8.48
N ILE A 91 -9.23 14.04 -8.62
CA ILE A 91 -8.07 13.78 -9.46
C ILE A 91 -8.39 12.72 -10.53
N HIS A 92 -7.53 12.62 -11.55
CA HIS A 92 -7.58 11.48 -12.47
C HIS A 92 -7.02 10.21 -11.78
N GLN A 93 -7.61 9.05 -12.06
CA GLN A 93 -7.22 7.76 -11.44
C GLN A 93 -5.77 7.32 -11.71
N ASP A 94 -5.16 7.85 -12.77
CA ASP A 94 -3.76 7.59 -13.12
C ASP A 94 -2.79 8.58 -12.46
N ASN A 95 -3.28 9.62 -11.76
CA ASN A 95 -2.43 10.56 -11.03
C ASN A 95 -2.01 9.96 -9.67
N GLU A 96 -1.11 8.98 -9.74
CA GLU A 96 -0.79 8.10 -8.62
C GLU A 96 0.05 8.78 -7.52
N PHE A 97 0.70 9.91 -7.82
CA PHE A 97 1.39 10.69 -6.80
C PHE A 97 0.42 11.19 -5.71
N GLU A 98 -0.75 11.71 -6.13
CA GLU A 98 -1.77 12.21 -5.22
C GLU A 98 -2.35 11.09 -4.35
N LEU A 99 -2.61 9.93 -4.96
CA LEU A 99 -3.10 8.75 -4.25
C LEU A 99 -2.08 8.30 -3.21
N LEU A 100 -0.79 8.22 -3.58
CA LEU A 100 0.26 7.85 -2.63
C LEU A 100 0.42 8.89 -1.52
N SER A 101 0.35 10.19 -1.85
CA SER A 101 0.40 11.27 -0.86
C SER A 101 -0.73 11.19 0.16
N TYR A 102 -1.91 10.73 -0.25
CA TYR A 102 -3.08 10.61 0.61
C TYR A 102 -3.09 9.30 1.44
N LEU A 103 -2.61 8.19 0.86
CA LEU A 103 -2.66 6.86 1.46
C LEU A 103 -1.35 6.42 2.14
N GLY A 104 -0.30 7.23 2.02
CA GLY A 104 1.08 6.86 2.32
C GLY A 104 1.36 6.37 3.73
N HIS A 105 0.46 6.65 4.68
CA HIS A 105 0.58 6.21 6.07
C HIS A 105 0.18 4.74 6.28
N ASP A 106 -0.79 4.15 5.55
CA ASP A 106 -1.17 2.73 5.71
C ASP A 106 -1.10 1.96 4.38
N LEU A 107 0.12 1.79 3.88
CA LEU A 107 0.44 0.98 2.70
C LEU A 107 0.63 -0.51 3.07
N PRO A 108 0.49 -1.44 2.11
CA PRO A 108 0.94 -2.82 2.28
C PRO A 108 2.44 -2.89 2.60
N GLY A 109 2.82 -3.81 3.47
CA GLY A 109 4.18 -3.92 3.96
C GLY A 109 4.52 -2.80 4.95
N ALA A 110 5.80 -2.39 4.97
CA ALA A 110 6.34 -1.44 5.94
C ALA A 110 6.79 -0.10 5.37
N LEU A 111 6.52 0.16 4.09
CA LEU A 111 6.82 1.46 3.48
C LEU A 111 5.84 2.51 4.03
N VAL A 112 6.36 3.70 4.29
CA VAL A 112 5.60 4.90 4.63
C VAL A 112 5.97 5.99 3.64
N ALA A 113 4.96 6.70 3.13
CA ALA A 113 5.14 7.91 2.33
C ALA A 113 4.53 9.10 3.05
N GLU A 114 5.35 10.10 3.37
CA GLU A 114 4.95 11.30 4.11
C GLU A 114 5.23 12.54 3.28
N SER A 115 4.28 13.48 3.23
CA SER A 115 4.51 14.75 2.56
C SER A 115 5.55 15.58 3.31
N LEU A 116 6.45 16.23 2.57
CA LEU A 116 7.41 17.17 3.13
C LEU A 116 7.00 18.61 2.84
N GLU A 117 7.21 19.48 3.82
CA GLU A 117 7.22 20.93 3.62
C GLU A 117 8.47 21.35 2.85
N SER A 118 8.40 22.52 2.20
CA SER A 118 9.44 22.99 1.27
C SER A 118 10.80 23.20 1.92
N ASP A 119 10.86 23.53 3.21
CA ASP A 119 12.08 23.72 3.99
C ASP A 119 12.72 22.40 4.45
N ALA A 120 11.94 21.31 4.52
CA ALA A 120 12.40 19.99 4.90
C ALA A 120 12.95 19.17 3.71
N VAL A 121 12.78 19.63 2.47
CA VAL A 121 13.30 18.93 1.28
C VAL A 121 14.79 19.24 1.12
N PRO A 122 15.66 18.20 1.01
CA PRO A 122 17.08 18.44 0.79
C PRO A 122 17.37 19.14 -0.53
N SER A 123 18.29 20.12 -0.53
CA SER A 123 18.64 20.93 -1.70
C SER A 123 19.20 20.13 -2.89
N TYR A 124 19.80 18.97 -2.64
CA TYR A 124 20.28 18.07 -3.69
C TYR A 124 19.15 17.32 -4.42
N ILE A 125 17.94 17.31 -3.85
CA ILE A 125 16.74 16.71 -4.44
C ILE A 125 16.01 17.75 -5.29
N PHE A 126 15.67 18.90 -4.70
CA PHE A 126 15.10 20.07 -5.41
C PHE A 126 15.53 21.38 -4.76
N ASP A 127 15.59 22.43 -5.57
CA ASP A 127 15.66 23.80 -5.08
C ASP A 127 14.32 24.20 -4.44
N SER A 128 14.34 24.63 -3.17
CA SER A 128 13.15 24.93 -2.37
C SER A 128 12.26 25.99 -3.02
N ALA A 129 12.83 26.88 -3.86
CA ALA A 129 12.11 27.92 -4.57
C ALA A 129 11.00 27.42 -5.54
N ASN A 130 11.06 26.16 -5.99
CA ASN A 130 10.06 25.56 -6.88
C ASN A 130 9.11 24.58 -6.18
N ILE A 131 9.34 24.32 -4.89
CA ILE A 131 8.57 23.36 -4.11
C ILE A 131 7.28 24.04 -3.65
N GLY A 132 6.15 23.51 -4.11
CA GLY A 132 4.85 23.94 -3.60
C GLY A 132 4.66 23.44 -2.16
N HIS A 133 3.88 24.17 -1.36
CA HIS A 133 3.49 23.70 -0.04
C HIS A 133 2.83 22.33 -0.10
N ALA A 134 3.04 21.53 0.95
CA ALA A 134 2.30 20.30 1.12
C ALA A 134 0.82 20.63 1.34
N THR A 135 0.00 20.46 0.30
CA THR A 135 -1.44 20.55 0.48
C THR A 135 -1.94 19.22 1.04
N THR A 136 -2.17 19.17 2.35
CA THR A 136 -2.86 18.03 2.97
C THR A 136 -4.34 18.08 2.57
N VAL A 137 -4.70 17.35 1.51
CA VAL A 137 -6.11 17.17 1.15
C VAL A 137 -6.77 16.35 2.25
N THR A 138 -7.66 16.99 3.01
CA THR A 138 -8.45 16.31 4.04
C THR A 138 -9.80 15.93 3.46
N LEU A 139 -10.05 14.63 3.31
CA LEU A 139 -11.37 14.11 2.98
C LEU A 139 -12.20 13.87 4.25
N PRO A 140 -13.54 13.78 4.15
CA PRO A 140 -14.38 13.42 5.29
C PRO A 140 -13.95 12.09 5.95
N PRO A 141 -14.19 11.89 7.26
CA PRO A 141 -13.70 10.72 8.01
C PRO A 141 -14.13 9.34 7.50
N HIS A 142 -15.16 9.26 6.64
CA HIS A 142 -15.62 8.02 6.04
C HIS A 142 -14.82 7.61 4.79
N TYR A 143 -13.93 8.47 4.28
CA TYR A 143 -13.04 8.10 3.18
C TYR A 143 -11.88 7.23 3.70
N PRO A 144 -11.56 6.11 3.00
CA PRO A 144 -10.42 5.27 3.34
C PRO A 144 -9.07 5.99 3.32
N HIS A 145 -8.28 5.88 4.39
CA HIS A 145 -6.91 6.40 4.47
C HIS A 145 -5.85 5.27 4.49
N PHE A 146 -6.13 4.19 3.77
CA PHE A 146 -5.24 3.04 3.64
C PHE A 146 -5.18 2.59 2.19
N SER A 147 -4.13 1.84 1.86
CA SER A 147 -4.00 1.23 0.55
C SER A 147 -3.93 -0.28 0.63
N LEU A 148 -4.69 -0.93 -0.24
CA LEU A 148 -4.69 -2.38 -0.42
C LEU A 148 -4.93 -2.68 -1.91
N ALA A 149 -4.03 -3.45 -2.56
CA ALA A 149 -4.10 -3.75 -4.00
C ALA A 149 -5.03 -4.92 -4.36
N GLY A 150 -5.95 -4.76 -5.31
CA GLY A 150 -6.89 -5.82 -5.70
C GLY A 150 -8.21 -5.26 -6.22
N VAL A 151 -8.93 -6.07 -7.00
CA VAL A 151 -10.15 -5.64 -7.71
C VAL A 151 -11.37 -5.55 -6.77
N GLN A 152 -11.51 -6.48 -5.83
CA GLN A 152 -12.64 -6.49 -4.90
C GLN A 152 -12.48 -5.41 -3.83
N MET A 153 -13.60 -4.76 -3.48
CA MET A 153 -13.65 -3.79 -2.39
C MET A 153 -13.14 -4.41 -1.08
N LYS A 154 -12.15 -3.76 -0.49
CA LYS A 154 -11.50 -4.21 0.73
C LYS A 154 -11.08 -3.06 1.60
N LEU A 155 -11.19 -3.24 2.91
CA LEU A 155 -10.95 -2.22 3.90
C LEU A 155 -9.88 -2.64 4.90
N SER A 156 -8.90 -1.78 5.17
CA SER A 156 -7.98 -1.95 6.32
C SER A 156 -8.71 -1.47 7.56
N MET A 157 -9.07 -2.39 8.46
CA MET A 157 -9.86 -2.09 9.65
C MET A 157 -9.12 -2.56 10.91
N LYS A 158 -9.34 -1.86 12.01
CA LYS A 158 -8.83 -2.23 13.34
C LYS A 158 -9.89 -3.04 14.07
N GLN A 159 -9.49 -4.18 14.64
CA GLN A 159 -10.40 -4.96 15.49
C GLN A 159 -10.33 -4.49 16.95
N GLN A 160 -11.45 -4.05 17.51
CA GLN A 160 -11.56 -3.66 18.92
C GLN A 160 -12.88 -4.16 19.51
N SER A 161 -12.82 -4.83 20.67
CA SER A 161 -14.00 -5.30 21.41
C SER A 161 -15.01 -6.09 20.57
N GLY A 162 -14.51 -6.92 19.64
CA GLY A 162 -15.35 -7.74 18.76
C GLY A 162 -15.98 -7.01 17.57
N ARG A 163 -15.69 -5.72 17.39
CA ARG A 163 -16.10 -4.91 16.23
C ARG A 163 -14.90 -4.52 15.38
N PHE A 164 -15.15 -4.12 14.15
CA PHE A 164 -14.13 -3.64 13.21
C PHE A 164 -14.44 -2.20 12.84
N THR A 165 -13.46 -1.31 12.95
CA THR A 165 -13.63 0.12 12.64
C THR A 165 -12.52 0.61 11.71
N LEU A 166 -12.82 1.61 10.88
CA LEU A 166 -11.80 2.30 10.12
C LEU A 166 -10.83 3.03 11.07
N PRO A 167 -9.50 2.87 10.91
CA PRO A 167 -8.49 3.68 11.57
C PRO A 167 -8.76 5.18 11.49
N ASN A 168 -8.50 5.92 12.57
CA ASN A 168 -8.44 7.37 12.47
C ASN A 168 -7.12 7.79 11.80
N PRO A 169 -7.16 8.48 10.64
CA PRO A 169 -5.94 8.89 9.93
C PRO A 169 -5.05 9.86 10.71
N ASN A 170 -5.61 10.60 11.67
CA ASN A 170 -4.87 11.58 12.48
C ASN A 170 -4.13 10.93 13.67
N LYS A 171 -4.15 9.60 13.78
CA LYS A 171 -3.48 8.84 14.83
C LYS A 171 -2.75 7.66 14.21
N ASP A 172 -1.47 7.84 13.88
CA ASP A 172 -0.61 6.78 13.31
C ASP A 172 -0.60 5.48 14.16
N SER A 173 -0.92 5.56 15.45
CA SER A 173 -1.08 4.41 16.35
C SER A 173 -2.32 3.54 16.08
N GLU A 174 -3.21 3.94 15.17
CA GLU A 174 -4.49 3.28 14.91
C GLU A 174 -4.57 2.51 13.58
N LEU A 175 -3.44 2.11 12.98
CA LEU A 175 -3.42 1.29 11.75
C LEU A 175 -4.36 0.08 11.82
N GLY A 176 -4.90 -0.32 10.66
CA GLY A 176 -5.72 -1.52 10.55
C GLY A 176 -4.87 -2.79 10.69
N ASP A 177 -5.30 -3.71 11.55
CA ASP A 177 -4.70 -5.05 11.73
C ASP A 177 -5.47 -6.16 10.99
N TRP A 178 -6.58 -5.83 10.35
CA TRP A 178 -7.39 -6.74 9.54
C TRP A 178 -7.73 -6.14 8.18
N ILE A 179 -7.79 -7.00 7.16
CA ILE A 179 -8.38 -6.72 5.85
C ILE A 179 -9.80 -7.27 5.86
N ILE A 180 -10.78 -6.42 5.60
CA ILE A 180 -12.19 -6.78 5.47
C ILE A 180 -12.57 -6.74 4.00
N LYS A 181 -12.93 -7.88 3.42
CA LYS A 181 -13.51 -7.98 2.08
C LYS A 181 -15.03 -8.01 2.19
N THR A 182 -15.68 -7.01 1.61
CA THR A 182 -17.14 -6.88 1.63
C THR A 182 -17.78 -7.82 0.60
N PRO A 183 -19.11 -8.08 0.70
CA PRO A 183 -19.86 -8.76 -0.35
C PRO A 183 -19.59 -8.18 -1.74
N SER A 184 -19.58 -9.06 -2.74
CA SER A 184 -19.33 -8.70 -4.14
C SER A 184 -20.63 -8.56 -4.90
N VAL A 185 -20.77 -7.49 -5.68
CA VAL A 185 -21.90 -7.30 -6.60
C VAL A 185 -21.90 -8.28 -7.78
N VAL A 186 -20.77 -8.96 -8.03
CA VAL A 186 -20.59 -9.89 -9.16
C VAL A 186 -20.67 -11.35 -8.71
N HIS A 187 -20.19 -11.64 -7.50
CA HIS A 187 -20.03 -13.01 -7.01
C HIS A 187 -20.81 -13.19 -5.70
N GLN A 188 -21.95 -13.88 -5.80
CA GLN A 188 -22.78 -14.21 -4.65
C GLN A 188 -22.04 -15.12 -3.66
N SER A 189 -22.20 -14.88 -2.36
CA SER A 189 -21.59 -15.66 -1.27
C SER A 189 -20.06 -15.76 -1.34
N VAL A 190 -19.39 -14.76 -1.91
CA VAL A 190 -17.93 -14.76 -2.04
C VAL A 190 -17.22 -14.79 -0.69
N ALA A 191 -17.80 -14.17 0.34
CA ALA A 191 -17.21 -14.13 1.68
C ALA A 191 -17.17 -15.53 2.32
N GLU A 192 -18.28 -16.27 2.22
CA GLU A 192 -18.39 -17.65 2.70
C GLU A 192 -17.51 -18.61 1.89
N ASN A 193 -17.44 -18.40 0.57
CA ASN A 193 -16.56 -19.17 -0.31
C ASN A 193 -15.10 -19.00 0.12
N GLU A 194 -14.59 -17.76 0.18
CA GLU A 194 -13.20 -17.50 0.57
C GLU A 194 -12.88 -18.04 1.97
N TYR A 195 -13.79 -17.87 2.94
CA TYR A 195 -13.65 -18.45 4.27
C TYR A 195 -13.53 -19.98 4.23
N SER A 196 -14.42 -20.64 3.49
CA SER A 196 -14.47 -22.10 3.39
C SER A 196 -13.24 -22.67 2.70
N MET A 197 -12.78 -22.04 1.60
CA MET A 197 -11.58 -22.45 0.87
C MET A 197 -10.32 -22.31 1.72
N MET A 198 -10.20 -21.22 2.48
CA MET A 198 -9.06 -21.01 3.37
C MET A 198 -9.09 -21.98 4.56
N LYS A 199 -10.27 -22.32 5.08
CA LYS A 199 -10.40 -23.39 6.09
C LYS A 199 -10.02 -24.77 5.54
N LEU A 200 -10.39 -25.07 4.30
CA LEU A 200 -9.95 -26.29 3.63
C LEU A 200 -8.42 -26.33 3.47
N ALA A 201 -7.81 -25.21 3.05
CA ALA A 201 -6.35 -25.08 2.95
C ALA A 201 -5.67 -25.34 4.31
N GLN A 202 -6.21 -24.77 5.39
CA GLN A 202 -5.73 -25.02 6.75
C GLN A 202 -5.83 -26.49 7.15
N MET A 203 -6.93 -27.17 6.81
CA MET A 203 -7.12 -28.60 7.13
C MET A 203 -6.11 -29.52 6.43
N VAL A 204 -5.61 -29.12 5.25
CA VAL A 204 -4.57 -29.87 4.51
C VAL A 204 -3.14 -29.41 4.84
N GLY A 205 -2.97 -28.56 5.86
CA GLY A 205 -1.67 -28.16 6.39
C GLY A 205 -1.03 -26.93 5.76
N VAL A 206 -1.77 -26.15 4.95
CA VAL A 206 -1.28 -24.85 4.46
C VAL A 206 -1.32 -23.83 5.59
N ASP A 207 -0.21 -23.11 5.78
CA ASP A 207 -0.18 -21.98 6.70
C ASP A 207 -1.04 -20.83 6.16
N ILE A 208 -1.98 -20.36 6.98
CA ILE A 208 -2.93 -19.31 6.60
C ILE A 208 -2.94 -18.21 7.66
N PRO A 209 -3.26 -16.96 7.28
CA PRO A 209 -3.55 -15.92 8.26
C PRO A 209 -4.77 -16.30 9.11
N ASP A 210 -4.93 -15.64 10.26
CA ASP A 210 -6.17 -15.74 11.03
C ASP A 210 -7.32 -15.16 10.22
N ILE A 211 -8.41 -15.90 10.13
CA ILE A 211 -9.57 -15.54 9.29
C ILE A 211 -10.87 -15.62 10.08
N LYS A 212 -11.83 -14.76 9.75
CA LYS A 212 -13.17 -14.74 10.34
C LYS A 212 -14.22 -14.47 9.28
N LEU A 213 -15.38 -15.11 9.44
CA LEU A 213 -16.61 -14.71 8.77
C LEU A 213 -17.36 -13.78 9.73
N VAL A 214 -17.55 -12.52 9.33
CA VAL A 214 -17.99 -11.44 10.23
C VAL A 214 -19.31 -10.87 9.72
N ARG A 215 -20.30 -10.68 10.59
CA ARG A 215 -21.54 -10.03 10.20
C ARG A 215 -21.31 -8.55 9.86
N LEU A 216 -21.97 -8.05 8.82
CA LEU A 216 -21.84 -6.64 8.40
C LEU A 216 -22.19 -5.64 9.51
N ASP A 217 -23.10 -5.98 10.44
CA ASP A 217 -23.47 -5.14 11.58
C ASP A 217 -22.39 -5.00 12.66
N LYS A 218 -21.25 -5.69 12.50
CA LYS A 218 -20.04 -5.55 13.31
C LYS A 218 -18.99 -4.64 12.67
N LEU A 219 -19.25 -4.13 11.47
CA LEU A 219 -18.40 -3.18 10.78
C LEU A 219 -18.91 -1.75 11.01
N ASP A 220 -18.08 -0.92 11.64
CA ASP A 220 -18.40 0.47 11.94
C ASP A 220 -17.73 1.42 10.94
N ASN A 221 -18.36 2.56 10.68
CA ASN A 221 -17.84 3.63 9.82
C ASN A 221 -17.49 3.18 8.39
N LEU A 222 -18.27 2.25 7.82
CA LEU A 222 -18.10 1.89 6.43
C LEU A 222 -18.29 3.11 5.51
N PRO A 223 -17.53 3.24 4.42
CA PRO A 223 -17.84 4.21 3.39
C PRO A 223 -19.24 3.92 2.81
N ILE A 224 -19.83 4.91 2.14
CA ILE A 224 -21.12 4.70 1.45
C ILE A 224 -20.88 3.72 0.29
N LEU A 225 -21.26 2.47 0.50
CA LEU A 225 -21.10 1.37 -0.45
C LEU A 225 -22.46 0.79 -0.82
N ASN A 226 -22.68 0.56 -2.11
CA ASN A 226 -23.84 -0.20 -2.58
C ASN A 226 -23.53 -1.70 -2.47
N LEU A 227 -23.71 -2.27 -1.28
CA LEU A 227 -23.45 -3.68 -1.02
C LEU A 227 -24.69 -4.54 -1.31
N PRO A 228 -24.52 -5.74 -1.88
CA PRO A 228 -25.58 -6.76 -1.94
C PRO A 228 -26.17 -7.06 -0.56
N ASN A 229 -27.40 -7.57 -0.54
CA ASN A 229 -28.08 -8.03 0.67
C ASN A 229 -27.53 -9.39 1.14
N GLU A 230 -26.25 -9.41 1.51
CA GLU A 230 -25.56 -10.56 2.09
C GLU A 230 -25.10 -10.23 3.51
N PRO A 231 -25.22 -11.15 4.47
CA PRO A 231 -25.03 -10.83 5.88
C PRO A 231 -23.56 -10.74 6.32
N TYR A 232 -22.62 -11.27 5.53
CA TYR A 232 -21.24 -11.50 5.96
C TYR A 232 -20.20 -10.76 5.11
N ALA A 233 -19.12 -10.36 5.79
CA ALA A 233 -17.84 -9.99 5.19
C ALA A 233 -16.78 -11.01 5.60
N TYR A 234 -15.73 -11.13 4.77
CA TYR A 234 -14.60 -11.99 5.06
C TYR A 234 -13.44 -11.16 5.62
N ALA A 235 -13.01 -11.50 6.84
CA ALA A 235 -11.96 -10.79 7.55
C ALA A 235 -10.68 -11.62 7.60
N ILE A 236 -9.55 -10.99 7.30
CA ILE A 236 -8.22 -11.61 7.23
C ILE A 236 -7.27 -10.80 8.10
N ARG A 237 -6.60 -11.41 9.08
CA ARG A 237 -5.57 -10.73 9.86
C ARG A 237 -4.40 -10.43 8.94
N ARG A 238 -3.94 -9.19 8.98
CA ARG A 238 -2.78 -8.74 8.21
C ARG A 238 -1.52 -9.44 8.68
N PHE A 239 -0.85 -10.17 7.78
CA PHE A 239 0.46 -10.76 8.07
C PHE A 239 1.58 -9.71 8.08
N ASP A 240 1.33 -8.54 7.46
CA ASP A 240 2.27 -7.42 7.42
C ASP A 240 2.14 -6.48 8.63
N ARG A 241 1.42 -6.91 9.67
CA ARG A 241 1.19 -6.19 10.93
C ARG A 241 1.32 -7.14 12.12
N GLU A 242 2.18 -6.79 13.07
CA GLU A 242 2.43 -7.57 14.29
C GLU A 242 2.20 -6.70 15.54
N LYS A 243 1.45 -7.21 16.53
CA LYS A 243 1.25 -6.54 17.81
C LYS A 243 2.45 -6.75 18.71
N GLN A 244 3.05 -5.69 19.25
CA GLN A 244 4.21 -5.79 20.15
C GLN A 244 3.87 -5.67 21.65
N GLY A 245 3.12 -6.63 22.22
CA GLY A 245 2.76 -6.61 23.64
C GLY A 245 1.42 -5.92 23.92
N GLU A 246 1.02 -5.87 25.20
CA GLU A 246 -0.37 -5.61 25.61
C GLU A 246 -0.87 -4.16 25.35
N ASN A 247 0.03 -3.18 25.25
CA ASN A 247 -0.30 -1.76 25.06
C ASN A 247 0.26 -1.14 23.76
N ALA A 248 0.60 -1.96 22.77
CA ALA A 248 1.61 -1.56 21.78
C ALA A 248 1.12 -1.13 20.40
N SER A 249 1.94 -0.26 19.81
CA SER A 249 1.94 0.09 18.40
C SER A 249 2.10 -1.18 17.52
N LEU A 250 1.48 -1.15 16.34
CA LEU A 250 1.62 -2.21 15.36
C LEU A 250 3.00 -2.10 14.69
N LYS A 251 3.84 -3.12 14.85
CA LYS A 251 5.06 -3.26 14.07
C LYS A 251 4.67 -3.66 12.65
N ARG A 252 5.16 -2.89 11.67
CA ARG A 252 5.01 -3.24 10.26
C ARG A 252 6.05 -4.28 9.86
N ILE A 253 5.65 -5.26 9.08
CA ILE A 253 6.54 -6.22 8.43
C ILE A 253 6.57 -5.86 6.94
N HIS A 254 7.75 -5.72 6.35
CA HIS A 254 7.84 -5.39 4.94
C HIS A 254 7.55 -6.62 4.07
N SER A 255 6.87 -6.38 2.95
CA SER A 255 6.51 -7.39 1.97
C SER A 255 6.39 -6.75 0.60
N GLU A 256 6.60 -7.55 -0.43
CA GLU A 256 6.32 -7.21 -1.82
C GLU A 256 5.66 -8.40 -2.52
N ASP A 257 4.98 -8.16 -3.64
CA ASP A 257 4.43 -9.19 -4.51
C ASP A 257 5.30 -9.46 -5.74
N PHE A 258 4.98 -10.52 -6.49
CA PHE A 258 5.74 -10.88 -7.69
C PHE A 258 5.61 -9.84 -8.82
N THR A 259 4.52 -9.09 -8.90
CA THR A 259 4.37 -8.00 -9.87
C THR A 259 5.39 -6.88 -9.57
N GLN A 260 5.62 -6.54 -8.30
CA GLN A 260 6.67 -5.62 -7.87
C GLN A 260 8.05 -6.15 -8.19
N ILE A 261 8.36 -7.41 -7.83
CA ILE A 261 9.66 -8.05 -8.10
C ILE A 261 9.96 -8.05 -9.61
N LEU A 262 8.96 -8.34 -10.43
CA LEU A 262 9.10 -8.39 -11.89
C LEU A 262 9.07 -7.01 -12.56
N GLY A 263 8.84 -5.94 -11.80
CA GLY A 263 8.75 -4.57 -12.33
C GLY A 263 7.56 -4.38 -13.27
N LYS A 264 6.43 -5.03 -12.98
CA LYS A 264 5.20 -5.06 -13.77
C LYS A 264 4.08 -4.31 -13.07
N TYR A 265 3.26 -3.59 -13.83
CA TYR A 265 2.09 -2.94 -13.24
C TYR A 265 0.99 -3.96 -12.90
N ALA A 266 0.08 -3.61 -11.99
CA ALA A 266 -0.99 -4.50 -11.53
C ALA A 266 -1.88 -5.03 -12.68
N TYR A 267 -2.11 -4.24 -13.73
CA TYR A 267 -2.88 -4.67 -14.91
C TYR A 267 -2.15 -5.73 -15.76
N GLU A 268 -0.84 -5.92 -15.56
CA GLU A 268 -0.05 -6.98 -16.18
C GLU A 268 0.04 -8.24 -15.31
N LYS A 269 -0.67 -8.35 -14.17
CA LYS A 269 -0.49 -9.46 -13.22
C LYS A 269 -0.66 -10.87 -13.80
N TYR A 270 -1.43 -11.02 -14.89
CA TYR A 270 -1.64 -12.29 -15.57
C TYR A 270 -0.71 -12.55 -16.76
N THR A 271 -0.03 -11.51 -17.28
CA THR A 271 0.72 -11.58 -18.54
C THR A 271 2.18 -11.13 -18.41
N GLY A 272 2.51 -10.40 -17.35
CA GLY A 272 3.82 -9.81 -17.09
C GLY A 272 4.85 -10.78 -16.50
N GLY A 273 4.42 -11.96 -16.09
CA GLY A 273 5.26 -13.03 -15.57
C GLY A 273 4.68 -14.42 -15.86
N ASN A 274 5.46 -15.46 -15.61
CA ASN A 274 5.02 -16.85 -15.70
C ASN A 274 5.51 -17.69 -14.52
N TYR A 275 4.97 -18.90 -14.37
CA TYR A 275 5.30 -19.79 -13.26
C TYR A 275 6.78 -20.18 -13.22
N GLN A 276 7.47 -20.27 -14.36
CA GLN A 276 8.90 -20.56 -14.40
C GLN A 276 9.71 -19.42 -13.78
N GLN A 277 9.35 -18.16 -14.05
CA GLN A 277 9.99 -17.00 -13.44
C GLN A 277 9.75 -16.93 -11.94
N ILE A 278 8.50 -17.16 -11.50
CA ILE A 278 8.14 -17.22 -10.07
C ILE A 278 8.96 -18.31 -9.36
N ALA A 279 8.99 -19.53 -9.92
CA ALA A 279 9.76 -20.64 -9.36
C ALA A 279 11.26 -20.33 -9.27
N LYS A 280 11.83 -19.68 -10.30
CA LYS A 280 13.23 -19.27 -10.29
C LYS A 280 13.53 -18.24 -9.20
N ILE A 281 12.61 -17.31 -8.93
CA ILE A 281 12.76 -16.34 -7.85
C ILE A 281 12.71 -17.03 -6.49
N LEU A 282 11.78 -17.96 -6.28
CA LEU A 282 11.61 -18.67 -5.02
C LEU A 282 12.75 -19.63 -4.67
N TYR A 283 13.44 -20.17 -5.68
CA TYR A 283 14.52 -21.15 -5.50
C TYR A 283 15.89 -20.52 -5.18
N GLN A 284 16.04 -19.20 -5.39
CA GLN A 284 17.29 -18.45 -5.17
C GLN A 284 17.37 -17.89 -3.75
#